data_AF-A0A7G1NJY7-F1
#
_entry.id   AF-A0A7G1NJY7-F1
#
_cell.length_a   1.000
_cell.length_b   1.000
_cell.length_c   1.000
_cell.angle_alpha   90.00
_cell.angle_beta   90.00
_cell.angle_gamma   90.00
#
_symmetry.space_group_name_H-M   'P 1'
#
loop_
_entity.id
_entity.type
_entity.pdbx_description
1 polymer ?
#
loop_
_entity_poly.entity_id
_entity_poly.type
_entity_poly.pdbx_seq_one_letter_code
_entity_poly.pdbx_strand_id
1 'polypeptide(L)' 'MDNRCGGGPRGPRPPGARVGRMTKWEYSTVPLLVHATKQILDTWGEDGWELVQVVPGPNNPEQLVAYLKREKQ' A
#
# COMPACT_ATOMS: atom_id res chain seq x y z
N MET A 1 -42.77 23.50 44.66
CA MET A 1 -41.87 23.82 43.53
C MET A 1 -41.10 22.57 43.17
N ASP A 2 -41.79 21.73 42.43
CA ASP A 2 -41.28 20.56 41.72
C ASP A 2 -40.27 21.03 40.67
N ASN A 3 -39.06 20.48 40.66
CA ASN A 3 -38.46 20.02 39.41
C ASN A 3 -37.17 19.23 39.63
N ARG A 4 -37.30 17.92 39.38
CA ARG A 4 -36.24 16.94 39.21
C ARG A 4 -35.30 17.39 38.08
N CYS A 5 -34.10 17.83 38.42
CA CYS A 5 -33.03 17.99 37.43
C CYS A 5 -32.43 16.62 37.08
N GLY A 6 -33.00 16.01 36.04
CA GLY A 6 -32.37 15.20 34.99
C GLY A 6 -31.12 14.38 35.32
N GLY A 7 -31.32 13.16 35.83
CA GLY A 7 -30.40 12.05 35.62
C GLY A 7 -30.55 11.49 34.21
N GLY A 8 -29.64 11.80 33.31
CA GLY A 8 -29.54 11.14 32.00
C GLY A 8 -28.69 9.87 32.13
N PRO A 9 -29.16 8.68 31.68
CA PRO A 9 -28.35 7.47 31.71
C PRO A 9 -27.22 7.57 30.69
N ARG A 10 -25.99 7.34 31.18
CA ARG A 10 -24.80 7.09 30.39
C ARG A 10 -25.05 5.86 29.51
N GLY A 11 -25.40 6.08 28.24
CA GLY A 11 -25.48 5.00 27.26
C GLY A 11 -24.10 4.35 27.06
N PRO A 12 -24.01 3.02 26.98
CA PRO A 12 -22.77 2.36 26.60
C PRO A 12 -22.44 2.70 25.14
N ARG A 13 -21.25 3.27 24.91
CA ARG A 13 -20.72 3.48 23.57
C ARG A 13 -20.38 2.11 22.93
N PRO A 14 -20.62 1.93 21.62
CA PRO A 14 -20.53 0.63 20.96
C PRO A 14 -19.10 0.06 20.95
N PRO A 15 -18.95 -1.27 20.90
CA PRO A 15 -17.65 -1.93 20.82
C PRO A 15 -16.96 -1.67 19.48
N GLY A 16 -15.65 -1.44 19.60
CA GLY A 16 -14.60 -1.47 18.59
C GLY A 16 -15.02 -1.64 17.14
N ALA A 17 -14.83 -0.56 16.37
CA ALA A 17 -14.66 -0.65 14.94
C ALA A 17 -13.63 -1.74 14.63
N ARG A 18 -14.08 -2.85 14.04
CA ARG A 18 -13.20 -3.87 13.47
C ARG A 18 -12.39 -3.17 12.40
N VAL A 19 -11.12 -2.90 12.67
CA VAL A 19 -10.16 -2.45 11.66
C VAL A 19 -10.21 -3.51 10.57
N GLY A 20 -10.84 -3.16 9.43
CA GLY A 20 -10.84 -3.99 8.25
C GLY A 20 -9.39 -4.37 7.95
N ARG A 21 -9.16 -5.65 7.63
CA ARG A 21 -7.83 -6.20 7.34
C ARG A 21 -7.08 -5.19 6.47
N MET A 22 -6.06 -4.52 7.04
CA MET A 22 -5.26 -3.58 6.26
C MET A 22 -4.64 -4.41 5.13
N THR A 23 -4.93 -4.06 3.89
CA THR A 23 -4.27 -4.64 2.72
C THR A 23 -2.77 -4.40 2.91
N LYS A 24 -2.04 -5.48 3.16
CA LYS A 24 -0.59 -5.42 3.27
C LYS A 24 -0.08 -5.36 1.86
N TRP A 25 0.73 -4.36 1.56
CA TRP A 25 1.37 -4.23 0.26
C TRP A 25 2.80 -4.71 0.38
N GLU A 26 3.23 -5.55 -0.55
CA GLU A 26 4.64 -5.93 -0.68
C GLU A 26 5.24 -5.10 -1.82
N TYR A 27 6.35 -4.44 -1.53
CA TYR A 27 7.07 -3.62 -2.50
C TYR A 27 8.36 -4.32 -2.89
N SER A 28 8.58 -4.47 -4.19
CA SER A 28 9.83 -5.00 -4.74
C SER A 28 10.51 -3.92 -5.56
N THR A 29 11.81 -3.78 -5.33
CA THR A 29 12.69 -2.88 -6.09
C THR A 29 13.63 -3.72 -6.90
N VAL A 30 13.53 -3.63 -8.23
CA VAL A 30 14.41 -4.38 -9.13
C VAL A 30 15.28 -3.41 -9.93
N PRO A 31 16.61 -3.62 -9.94
CA PRO A 31 17.47 -2.94 -10.86
C PRO A 31 17.19 -3.46 -12.28
N LEU A 32 16.77 -2.55 -13.15
CA LEU A 32 16.53 -2.81 -14.55
C LEU A 32 17.82 -2.56 -15.33
N LEU A 33 18.16 -3.50 -16.21
CA LEU A 33 19.15 -3.23 -17.24
C LEU A 33 18.46 -2.44 -18.37
N VAL A 34 19.01 -1.29 -18.74
CA VAL A 34 18.53 -0.42 -19.83
C VAL A 34 18.29 -1.18 -21.15
N HIS A 35 19.06 -2.24 -21.43
CA HIS A 35 18.92 -3.03 -22.66
C HIS A 35 17.87 -4.15 -22.58
N ALA A 36 17.42 -4.49 -21.37
CA ALA A 36 16.47 -5.57 -21.12
C ALA A 36 15.27 -5.14 -20.26
N THR A 37 15.04 -3.83 -20.09
CA THR A 37 14.02 -3.29 -19.19
C THR A 37 12.64 -3.85 -19.49
N LYS A 38 12.25 -3.89 -20.78
CA LYS A 38 10.96 -4.45 -21.21
C LYS A 38 10.80 -5.92 -20.79
N GLN A 39 11.82 -6.74 -21.02
CA GLN A 39 11.78 -8.16 -20.69
C GLN A 39 11.62 -8.38 -19.18
N ILE A 40 12.38 -7.64 -18.36
CA ILE A 40 12.29 -7.73 -16.90
C ILE A 40 10.88 -7.34 -16.44
N LEU A 41 10.36 -6.19 -16.89
CA LEU A 41 9.03 -5.71 -16.52
C LEU A 41 7.91 -6.68 -16.93
N ASP A 42 8.04 -7.31 -18.09
CA ASP A 42 7.10 -8.32 -18.59
C ASP A 42 7.05 -9.53 -17.65
N THR A 43 8.22 -10.08 -17.26
CA THR A 43 8.31 -11.19 -16.30
C THR A 43 7.69 -10.85 -14.95
N TRP A 44 7.91 -9.65 -14.43
CA TRP A 44 7.29 -9.24 -13.16
C TRP A 44 5.78 -9.01 -13.28
N GLY A 45 5.33 -8.48 -14.43
CA GLY A 45 3.91 -8.35 -14.75
C GLY A 45 3.21 -9.71 -14.78
N GLU A 46 3.86 -10.73 -15.35
CA GLU A 46 3.37 -12.12 -15.34
C GLU A 46 3.34 -12.73 -13.93
N ASP A 47 4.31 -12.38 -13.07
CA ASP A 47 4.34 -12.81 -11.65
C ASP A 47 3.26 -12.11 -10.80
N GLY A 48 2.51 -11.17 -11.38
CA GLY A 48 1.39 -10.46 -10.74
C GLY A 48 1.80 -9.19 -10.00
N TRP A 49 2.96 -8.64 -10.32
CA TRP A 49 3.41 -7.37 -9.78
C TRP A 49 2.92 -6.19 -10.62
N GLU A 50 2.39 -5.16 -9.97
CA GLU A 50 1.99 -3.94 -10.64
C GLU A 50 3.15 -2.93 -10.64
N LEU A 51 3.61 -2.54 -11.83
CA LEU A 51 4.61 -1.49 -11.98
C LEU A 51 4.03 -0.15 -11.55
N VAL A 52 4.64 0.44 -10.51
CA VAL A 52 4.23 1.75 -9.99
C VAL A 52 4.96 2.86 -10.74
N GLN A 53 6.28 2.77 -10.81
CA GLN A 53 7.13 3.79 -11.45
C GLN A 53 8.50 3.21 -11.77
N VAL A 54 9.11 3.67 -12.86
CA VAL A 54 10.53 3.50 -13.15
C VAL A 54 11.26 4.82 -12.87
N VAL A 55 12.31 4.78 -12.06
CA VAL A 55 13.11 5.95 -11.68
C VAL A 55 14.55 5.75 -12.15
N PRO A 56 15.15 6.72 -12.86
CA PRO A 56 16.58 6.69 -13.17
C PRO A 56 17.41 7.02 -11.93
N GLY A 57 18.49 6.28 -11.73
CA GLY A 57 19.42 6.50 -10.63
C GLY A 57 20.06 7.90 -10.70
N PRO A 58 20.25 8.58 -9.56
CA PRO A 58 20.74 9.96 -9.53
C PRO A 58 22.16 10.13 -10.06
N ASN A 59 22.98 9.07 -10.05
CA ASN A 59 24.38 9.11 -10.48
C ASN A 59 24.62 8.53 -11.88
N ASN A 60 23.73 7.65 -12.35
CA ASN A 60 23.86 6.97 -13.64
C ASN A 60 22.48 6.78 -14.28
N PRO A 61 22.22 7.38 -15.46
CA PRO A 61 20.95 7.21 -16.17
C PRO A 61 20.74 5.77 -16.68
N GLU A 62 21.79 4.96 -16.71
CA GLU A 62 21.75 3.55 -17.10
C GLU A 62 21.23 2.64 -15.98
N GLN A 63 21.29 3.08 -14.73
CA GLN A 63 20.71 2.37 -13.59
C GLN A 63 19.25 2.77 -13.44
N LEU A 64 18.38 2.03 -14.11
CA LEU A 64 16.93 2.20 -13.94
C LEU A 64 16.47 1.31 -12.77
N VAL A 65 15.66 1.86 -11.87
CA VAL A 65 15.03 1.09 -10.79
C VAL A 65 13.53 1.07 -11.01
N ALA A 66 12.94 -0.12 -11.11
CA ALA A 66 11.50 -0.29 -11.12
C ALA A 66 10.99 -0.53 -9.70
N TYR A 67 9.98 0.26 -9.33
CA TYR A 67 9.18 0.03 -8.13
C TYR A 67 7.93 -0.74 -8.51
N LEU A 68 7.77 -1.92 -7.91
CA LEU A 68 6.58 -2.73 -8.08
C LEU A 68 5.88 -2.94 -6.76
N LYS A 69 4.56 -3.04 -6.81
CA LYS A 69 3.72 -3.37 -5.66
C LYS A 69 2.86 -4.60 -5.98
N ARG A 70 2.59 -5.40 -4.96
CA ARG A 70 1.60 -6.49 -5.02
C ARG A 70 0.78 -6.51 -3.73
N GLU A 71 -0.46 -6.96 -3.83
CA GLU A 71 -1.26 -7.26 -2.64
C GLU A 71 -0.70 -8.51 -1.95
N LYS A 72 -0.30 -8.36 -0.69
CA LYS A 72 0.11 -9.49 0.15
C LYS A 72 -1.15 -10.06 0.79
N GLN A 73 -1.64 -11.14 0.20
CA GLN A 73 -2.76 -11.92 0.71
C GLN A 73 -2.40 -12.69 1.99
#